data_AF-A0A7T0G2B6-F1
#
_entry.id   AF-A0A7T0G2B6-F1
#
_cell.length_a   1.000
_cell.length_b   1.000
_cell.length_c   1.000
_cell.angle_alpha   90.00
_cell.angle_beta   90.00
_cell.angle_gamma   90.00
#
_symmetry.space_group_name_H-M   'P 1'
#
loop_
_entity.id
_entity.type
_entity.pdbx_description
1 polymer ?
#
loop_
_entity_poly.entity_id
_entity_poly.type
_entity_poly.pdbx_seq_one_letter_code
_entity_poly.pdbx_strand_id
1 'polypeptide(L)'
;MKRLKHFLTFLLILLALSLSACSKEKPGTPLNLPPAEEPSARLFNDFGIDFFEKGNYFDASLNFNQAIVADHTSGEVHYNMALALYMRGEEERAVKELQLAKQYADGNPEILDSPFLKRYVK
;
A
#
# COMPACT_ATOMS: atom_id res chain seq x y z
N MET A 1 39.30 -32.82 -16.52
CA MET A 1 38.17 -32.99 -15.58
C MET A 1 38.03 -31.89 -14.53
N LYS A 2 39.12 -31.37 -13.92
CA LYS A 2 39.02 -30.31 -12.89
C LYS A 2 38.42 -28.99 -13.42
N ARG A 3 38.75 -28.56 -14.64
CA ARG A 3 38.23 -27.30 -15.23
C ARG A 3 36.72 -27.33 -15.52
N LEU A 4 36.18 -28.47 -15.91
CA LEU A 4 34.73 -28.65 -16.14
C LEU A 4 33.94 -28.56 -14.83
N LYS A 5 34.49 -29.08 -13.73
CA LYS A 5 33.89 -28.96 -12.39
C LYS A 5 33.85 -27.51 -11.90
N HIS A 6 34.92 -26.74 -12.14
CA HIS A 6 34.98 -25.31 -11.77
C HIS A 6 34.02 -24.45 -12.61
N PHE A 7 33.88 -24.77 -13.89
CA PHE A 7 32.93 -24.09 -14.77
C PHE A 7 31.49 -24.37 -14.36
N LEU A 8 31.19 -25.62 -13.98
CA LEU A 8 29.88 -26.05 -13.51
C LEU A 8 29.52 -25.42 -12.15
N THR A 9 30.46 -25.32 -11.21
CA THR A 9 30.23 -24.60 -9.94
C THR A 9 30.06 -23.10 -10.14
N PHE A 10 30.81 -22.48 -11.06
CA PHE A 10 30.65 -21.06 -11.38
C PHE A 10 29.29 -20.77 -12.03
N LEU A 11 28.82 -21.65 -12.91
CA LEU A 11 27.49 -21.57 -13.53
C LEU A 11 26.35 -21.70 -12.50
N LEU A 12 26.51 -22.59 -11.50
CA LEU A 12 25.53 -22.77 -10.42
C LEU A 12 25.47 -21.56 -9.48
N ILE A 13 26.60 -20.89 -9.22
CA ILE A 13 26.64 -19.66 -8.41
C ILE A 13 25.97 -18.49 -9.13
N LEU A 14 26.18 -18.36 -10.44
CA LEU A 14 25.51 -17.35 -11.28
C LEU A 14 23.99 -17.56 -11.34
N LEU A 15 23.53 -18.83 -11.35
CA LEU A 15 22.11 -19.17 -11.32
C LEU A 15 21.47 -18.90 -9.94
N ALA A 16 22.25 -18.99 -8.85
CA ALA A 16 21.77 -18.67 -7.50
C ALA A 16 21.66 -17.15 -7.26
N LEU A 17 22.47 -16.34 -7.96
CA LEU A 17 22.47 -14.88 -7.86
C LEU A 17 21.30 -14.19 -8.58
N SER A 18 20.57 -14.91 -9.45
CA SER A 18 19.42 -14.36 -10.19
C SER A 18 18.07 -14.52 -9.46
N LEU A 19 18.04 -15.18 -8.30
CA LEU A 19 16.80 -15.44 -7.55
C LEU A 19 16.43 -14.34 -6.55
N SER A 20 17.16 -13.23 -6.50
CA SER A 20 16.74 -12.03 -5.76
C SER A 20 15.63 -11.28 -6.52
N ALA A 21 14.57 -11.98 -6.89
CA ALA A 21 13.31 -11.35 -7.24
C ALA A 21 12.80 -10.69 -5.96
N CYS A 22 12.96 -9.36 -5.88
CA CYS A 22 12.49 -8.56 -4.76
C CYS A 22 10.96 -8.63 -4.75
N SER A 23 10.38 -9.57 -4.01
CA SER A 23 8.94 -9.62 -3.77
C SER A 23 8.59 -8.46 -2.85
N LYS A 24 8.19 -7.31 -3.42
CA LYS A 24 7.57 -6.25 -2.64
C LYS A 24 6.34 -6.85 -1.95
N GLU A 25 6.36 -6.91 -0.62
CA GLU A 25 5.23 -7.39 0.16
C GLU A 25 4.01 -6.53 -0.16
N LYS A 26 2.84 -7.16 -0.29
CA LYS A 26 1.59 -6.44 -0.51
C LYS A 26 1.29 -5.59 0.73
N PRO A 27 1.11 -4.27 0.60
CA PRO A 27 0.71 -3.45 1.73
C PRO A 27 -0.77 -3.74 2.02
N GLY A 28 -1.07 -4.32 3.19
CA GLY A 28 -2.41 -4.45 3.78
C GLY A 28 -3.61 -4.74 2.87
N THR A 29 -4.78 -4.41 3.37
CA THR A 29 -6.04 -4.28 2.60
C THR A 29 -6.64 -2.92 2.93
N PRO A 30 -7.42 -2.31 2.02
CA PRO A 30 -8.13 -1.09 2.33
C PRO A 30 -9.06 -1.24 3.54
N LEU A 31 -9.25 -0.14 4.27
CA LEU A 31 -10.06 -0.03 5.46
C LEU A 31 -11.44 0.55 5.13
N ASN A 32 -12.48 0.00 5.75
CA ASN A 32 -13.82 0.60 5.68
C ASN A 32 -13.93 1.75 6.69
N LEU A 33 -14.71 2.77 6.36
CA LEU A 33 -15.00 3.86 7.32
C LEU A 33 -16.00 3.38 8.38
N PRO A 34 -15.91 3.81 9.65
CA PRO A 34 -16.89 3.49 10.68
C PRO A 34 -18.26 4.11 10.36
N PRO A 35 -19.42 3.52 10.71
CA PRO A 35 -20.76 3.94 10.23
C PRO A 35 -21.18 5.40 10.44
N ALA A 36 -20.58 6.11 11.40
CA ALA A 36 -20.92 7.48 11.75
C ALA A 36 -20.23 8.55 10.87
N GLU A 37 -19.28 8.15 10.01
CA GLU A 37 -18.56 9.07 9.13
C GLU A 37 -19.41 9.72 8.05
N GLU A 38 -18.88 10.80 7.45
CA GLU A 38 -19.51 11.55 6.37
C GLU A 38 -19.97 10.61 5.22
N PRO A 39 -21.26 10.64 4.83
CA PRO A 39 -21.82 9.66 3.90
C PRO A 39 -21.16 9.64 2.51
N SER A 40 -20.74 10.79 2.00
CA SER A 40 -20.08 10.89 0.69
C SER A 40 -18.67 10.28 0.73
N ALA A 41 -17.92 10.51 1.81
CA ALA A 41 -16.61 9.96 2.07
C ALA A 41 -16.68 8.44 2.14
N ARG A 42 -17.67 7.89 2.85
CA ARG A 42 -17.95 6.44 2.83
C ARG A 42 -18.24 5.93 1.43
N LEU A 43 -19.17 6.56 0.70
CA LEU A 43 -19.57 6.11 -0.63
C LEU A 43 -18.36 6.02 -1.58
N PHE A 44 -17.55 7.09 -1.63
CA PHE A 44 -16.37 7.11 -2.47
C PHE A 44 -15.27 6.18 -1.95
N ASN A 45 -15.13 6.01 -0.63
CA ASN A 45 -14.21 5.02 -0.08
C ASN A 45 -14.59 3.61 -0.55
N ASP A 46 -15.86 3.22 -0.42
CA ASP A 46 -16.34 1.89 -0.80
C ASP A 46 -16.13 1.62 -2.31
N PHE A 47 -16.34 2.61 -3.17
CA PHE A 47 -15.95 2.51 -4.59
C PHE A 47 -14.44 2.34 -4.77
N GLY A 48 -13.64 3.10 -4.01
CA GLY A 48 -12.19 2.97 -4.03
C GLY A 48 -11.72 1.57 -3.63
N ILE A 49 -12.34 0.96 -2.61
CA ILE A 49 -12.09 -0.42 -2.18
C ILE A 49 -12.40 -1.40 -3.32
N ASP A 50 -13.58 -1.31 -3.93
CA ASP A 50 -13.98 -2.19 -5.04
C ASP A 50 -13.00 -2.11 -6.23
N PHE A 51 -12.53 -0.91 -6.59
CA PHE A 51 -11.49 -0.76 -7.62
C PHE A 51 -10.14 -1.32 -7.18
N PHE A 52 -9.75 -1.13 -5.92
CA PHE A 52 -8.49 -1.65 -5.38
C PHE A 52 -8.47 -3.19 -5.39
N GLU A 53 -9.55 -3.84 -4.98
CA GLU A 53 -9.69 -5.30 -4.98
C GLU A 53 -9.59 -5.88 -6.39
N LYS A 54 -10.08 -5.15 -7.40
CA LYS A 54 -9.93 -5.49 -8.84
C LYS A 54 -8.53 -5.21 -9.39
N GLY A 55 -7.61 -4.67 -8.58
CA GLY A 55 -6.27 -4.28 -8.99
C GLY A 55 -6.22 -2.99 -9.81
N ASN A 56 -7.33 -2.26 -9.90
CA ASN A 56 -7.42 -0.99 -10.60
C ASN A 56 -7.04 0.17 -9.67
N TYR A 57 -5.75 0.25 -9.35
CA TYR A 57 -5.25 1.19 -8.36
C TYR A 57 -5.37 2.66 -8.79
N PHE A 58 -5.43 2.93 -10.11
CA PHE A 58 -5.65 4.28 -10.61
C PHE A 58 -7.05 4.78 -10.23
N ASP A 59 -8.09 4.03 -10.59
CA ASP A 59 -9.46 4.39 -10.26
C ASP A 59 -9.73 4.33 -8.75
N ALA A 60 -9.08 3.41 -8.03
CA ALA A 60 -9.10 3.39 -6.57
C ALA A 60 -8.62 4.72 -5.98
N SER A 61 -7.46 5.22 -6.44
CA SER A 61 -6.92 6.50 -5.95
C SER A 61 -7.78 7.71 -6.31
N LEU A 62 -8.50 7.69 -7.45
CA LEU A 62 -9.43 8.76 -7.80
C LEU A 62 -10.62 8.79 -6.84
N ASN A 63 -11.16 7.63 -6.49
CA ASN A 63 -12.27 7.50 -5.55
C ASN A 63 -11.83 7.84 -4.11
N PHE A 64 -10.68 7.35 -3.66
CA PHE A 64 -10.13 7.77 -2.37
C PHE A 64 -9.89 9.29 -2.33
N ASN A 65 -9.45 9.92 -3.42
CA ASN A 65 -9.36 11.38 -3.48
C ASN A 65 -10.73 12.07 -3.32
N GLN A 66 -11.79 11.54 -3.93
CA GLN A 66 -13.14 12.08 -3.71
C GLN A 66 -13.58 11.91 -2.24
N ALA A 67 -13.21 10.81 -1.60
CA ALA A 67 -13.46 10.62 -0.18
C ALA A 67 -12.68 11.63 0.69
N ILE A 68 -11.42 11.94 0.35
CA ILE A 68 -10.62 12.99 1.03
C ILE A 68 -11.25 14.38 0.83
N VAL A 69 -11.80 14.66 -0.35
CA VAL A 69 -12.49 15.95 -0.61
C VAL A 69 -13.74 16.08 0.25
N ALA A 70 -14.43 14.97 0.52
CA ALA A 70 -15.63 14.95 1.36
C ALA A 70 -15.30 15.02 2.86
N ASP A 71 -14.28 14.29 3.30
CA ASP A 71 -13.69 14.40 4.63
C ASP A 71 -12.17 14.26 4.58
N HIS A 72 -11.49 15.38 4.78
CA HIS A 72 -10.03 15.47 4.75
C HIS A 72 -9.36 15.07 6.08
N THR A 73 -10.15 14.65 7.07
CA THR A 73 -9.70 14.21 8.40
C THR A 73 -9.92 12.73 8.66
N SER A 74 -10.33 11.94 7.67
CA SER A 74 -10.43 10.48 7.82
C SER A 74 -9.07 9.80 7.67
N GLY A 75 -8.57 9.22 8.77
CA GLY A 75 -7.34 8.44 8.76
C GLY A 75 -7.40 7.22 7.83
N GLU A 76 -8.55 6.55 7.76
CA GLU A 76 -8.79 5.37 6.93
C GLU A 76 -8.67 5.70 5.44
N VAL A 77 -9.26 6.81 5.00
CA VAL A 77 -9.18 7.22 3.59
C VAL A 77 -7.73 7.55 3.20
N HIS A 78 -6.99 8.26 4.05
CA HIS A 78 -5.58 8.54 3.81
C HIS A 78 -4.73 7.24 3.78
N TYR A 79 -5.03 6.28 4.66
CA TYR A 79 -4.39 4.96 4.62
C TYR A 79 -4.66 4.24 3.28
N ASN A 80 -5.91 4.25 2.83
CA ASN A 80 -6.33 3.61 1.58
C ASN A 80 -5.72 4.28 0.35
N MET A 81 -5.64 5.61 0.34
CA MET A 81 -4.94 6.36 -0.70
C MET A 81 -3.46 5.97 -0.73
N ALA A 82 -2.81 5.82 0.44
CA ALA A 82 -1.42 5.36 0.51
C ALA A 82 -1.23 3.96 -0.09
N LEU A 83 -2.15 3.02 0.18
CA LEU A 83 -2.14 1.70 -0.45
C LEU A 83 -2.20 1.80 -1.97
N ALA A 84 -3.18 2.54 -2.50
CA ALA A 84 -3.37 2.69 -3.94
C ALA A 84 -2.14 3.33 -4.62
N LEU A 85 -1.58 4.37 -4.03
CA LEU A 85 -0.36 5.03 -4.52
C LEU A 85 0.85 4.10 -4.49
N TYR A 86 1.02 3.32 -3.42
CA TYR A 86 2.10 2.34 -3.32
C TYR A 86 2.00 1.29 -4.43
N MET A 87 0.79 0.76 -4.66
CA MET A 87 0.55 -0.22 -5.72
C MET A 87 0.78 0.33 -7.13
N ARG A 88 0.66 1.66 -7.30
CA ARG A 88 1.04 2.39 -8.52
C ARG A 88 2.54 2.70 -8.63
N GLY A 89 3.34 2.34 -7.62
CA GLY A 89 4.77 2.66 -7.55
C GLY A 89 5.08 4.10 -7.12
N GLU A 90 4.08 4.84 -6.64
CA GLU A 90 4.20 6.25 -6.24
C GLU A 90 4.54 6.38 -4.75
N GLU A 91 5.65 5.76 -4.36
CA GLU A 91 6.03 5.53 -2.97
C GLU A 91 6.18 6.84 -2.17
N GLU A 92 6.80 7.88 -2.75
CA GLU A 92 6.93 9.18 -2.07
C GLU A 92 5.58 9.82 -1.72
N ARG A 93 4.58 9.65 -2.60
CA ARG A 93 3.24 10.15 -2.34
C ARG A 93 2.53 9.28 -1.31
N ALA A 94 2.69 7.97 -1.38
CA ALA A 94 2.15 7.05 -0.39
C ALA A 94 2.65 7.36 1.03
N VAL A 95 3.94 7.71 1.19
CA VAL A 95 4.50 8.10 2.49
C VAL A 95 3.83 9.36 3.05
N LYS A 96 3.53 10.35 2.22
CA LYS A 96 2.81 11.57 2.66
C LYS A 96 1.41 11.24 3.16
N GLU A 97 0.70 10.37 2.45
CA GLU A 97 -0.63 9.91 2.85
C GLU A 97 -0.58 9.07 4.14
N LEU A 98 0.46 8.25 4.34
CA LEU A 98 0.66 7.53 5.61
C LEU A 98 0.91 8.47 6.80
N GLN A 99 1.57 9.60 6.58
CA GLN A 99 1.74 10.61 7.65
C GLN A 99 0.40 11.22 8.04
N LEU A 100 -0.45 11.55 7.06
CA LEU A 100 -1.81 12.03 7.30
C LEU A 100 -2.68 10.95 7.97
N ALA A 101 -2.57 9.70 7.52
CA ALA A 101 -3.26 8.56 8.14
C ALA A 101 -2.87 8.43 9.61
N LYS A 102 -1.58 8.52 9.96
CA LYS A 102 -1.11 8.52 11.36
C LYS A 102 -1.68 9.70 12.16
N GLN A 103 -1.67 10.90 11.56
CA GLN A 103 -2.15 12.12 12.20
C GLN A 103 -3.64 12.04 12.52
N TYR A 104 -4.43 11.47 11.62
CA TYR A 104 -5.89 11.39 11.70
C TYR A 104 -6.41 10.02 12.12
N ALA A 105 -5.56 9.14 12.64
CA ALA A 105 -5.96 7.79 12.99
C ALA A 105 -7.00 7.73 14.12
N ASP A 106 -7.12 8.79 14.94
CA ASP A 106 -7.98 8.83 16.14
C ASP A 106 -7.86 7.59 17.04
N GLY A 107 -6.64 7.07 17.18
CA GLY A 107 -6.37 5.87 17.97
C GLY A 107 -6.74 4.55 17.28
N ASN A 108 -7.16 4.56 16.01
CA ASN A 108 -7.44 3.36 15.23
C ASN A 108 -6.18 2.46 15.12
N PRO A 109 -6.19 1.26 15.76
CA PRO A 109 -5.03 0.38 15.77
C PRO A 109 -4.77 -0.25 14.40
N GLU A 110 -5.77 -0.39 13.53
CA GLU A 110 -5.57 -0.92 12.18
C GLU A 110 -4.62 -0.05 11.36
N ILE A 111 -4.64 1.27 11.62
CA ILE A 111 -3.72 2.24 11.02
C ILE A 111 -2.40 2.25 11.80
N LEU A 112 -2.46 2.54 13.11
CA LEU A 112 -1.28 2.80 13.94
C LEU A 112 -0.37 1.59 14.11
N ASP A 113 -0.95 0.38 14.15
CA ASP A 113 -0.20 -0.85 14.28
C ASP A 113 0.15 -1.53 12.96
N SER A 114 -0.37 -1.02 11.84
CA SER A 114 -0.16 -1.64 10.54
C SER A 114 1.33 -1.69 10.18
N PRO A 115 1.85 -2.86 9.73
CA PRO A 115 3.22 -3.00 9.27
C PRO A 115 3.57 -2.04 8.12
N PHE A 116 2.59 -1.73 7.27
CA PHE A 116 2.77 -0.80 6.17
C PHE A 116 3.09 0.60 6.69
N LEU A 117 2.34 1.10 7.66
CA LEU A 117 2.60 2.40 8.27
C LEU A 117 3.94 2.40 9.00
N LYS A 118 4.19 1.40 9.85
CA LYS A 118 5.44 1.29 10.65
C LYS A 118 6.70 1.19 9.79
N ARG A 119 6.61 0.68 8.56
CA ARG A 119 7.73 0.61 7.62
C ARG A 119 8.17 1.99 7.13
N TYR A 120 7.23 2.92 6.97
CA TYR A 120 7.46 4.21 6.31
C TYR A 120 7.42 5.42 7.25
N VAL A 121 6.68 5.32 8.34
CA VAL A 121 6.44 6.41 9.29
C VAL A 121 6.83 5.94 10.68
N LYS A 122 7.83 6.61 11.27
CA LYS A 122 8.27 6.39 12.65
C LYS A 122 7.36 7.11 13.64
#